data_AF-A0A840WTW9-F1
#
_entry.id   AF-A0A840WTW9-F1
#
_cell.length_a   1.000
_cell.length_b   1.000
_cell.length_c   1.000
_cell.angle_alpha   90.00
_cell.angle_beta   90.00
_cell.angle_gamma   90.00
#
_symmetry.space_group_name_H-M   'P 1'
#
loop_
_entity.id
_entity.type
_entity.pdbx_description
1 polymer ?
#
loop_
_entity_poly.entity_id
_entity_poly.type
_entity_poly.pdbx_seq_one_letter_code
_entity_poly.pdbx_strand_id
1 'polypeptide(L)'
;MNQIPPQNFSGVWPADDRPAPPRAGTEAEVLTAYLDWRRATLEAKCEGLSPEQLSARAVPASTLSLHGLVRHLAGVERWWFRIQFAGEDLPLPYYTDDDPDQDFDDLGGDPAEAFATWRAEVDRSREIVAAAGSLDGRGRSHAPASPSNSDRSW
;
A
#
# COMPACT_ATOMS: atom_id res chain seq x y z
N MET A 1 3.53 -21.67 33.86
CA MET A 1 3.49 -21.02 32.53
C MET A 1 3.39 -22.11 31.48
N ASN A 2 2.30 -22.19 30.73
CA ASN A 2 2.16 -23.19 29.66
C ASN A 2 3.00 -22.74 28.46
N GLN A 3 4.01 -23.52 28.07
CA GLN A 3 4.76 -23.25 26.84
C GLN A 3 3.92 -23.64 25.63
N ILE A 4 3.85 -22.74 24.64
CA ILE A 4 3.20 -23.01 23.36
C ILE A 4 4.10 -23.99 22.57
N PRO A 5 3.57 -25.12 22.08
CA PRO A 5 4.36 -26.07 21.31
C PRO A 5 5.00 -25.44 20.04
N PRO A 6 6.25 -25.79 19.69
CA PRO A 6 6.97 -25.20 18.54
C PRO A 6 6.20 -25.23 17.22
N GLN A 7 5.45 -26.31 16.99
CA GLN A 7 4.64 -26.52 15.78
C GLN A 7 3.44 -25.57 15.65
N ASN A 8 3.08 -24.87 16.73
CA ASN A 8 2.00 -23.89 16.72
C ASN A 8 2.51 -22.49 16.36
N PHE A 9 3.83 -22.27 16.34
CA PHE A 9 4.38 -21.04 15.79
C PHE A 9 4.34 -21.11 14.27
N SER A 10 4.02 -19.98 13.65
CA SER A 10 4.23 -19.81 12.21
C SER A 10 5.69 -20.08 11.87
N GLY A 11 5.93 -20.72 10.73
CA GLY A 11 7.29 -20.93 10.23
C GLY A 11 8.03 -19.59 10.12
N VAL A 12 9.29 -19.59 10.56
CA VAL A 12 10.19 -18.45 10.34
C VAL A 12 10.55 -18.43 8.86
N TRP A 13 10.38 -17.28 8.21
CA TRP A 13 10.85 -17.09 6.84
C TRP A 13 12.39 -17.03 6.88
N PRO A 14 13.12 -18.06 6.39
CA PRO A 14 14.55 -18.19 6.68
C PRO A 14 15.42 -17.08 6.05
N ALA A 15 14.88 -16.40 5.04
CA ALA A 15 15.54 -15.32 4.30
C ALA A 15 15.00 -13.92 4.65
N ASP A 16 14.45 -13.72 5.85
CA ASP A 16 13.91 -12.40 6.24
C ASP A 16 15.06 -11.44 6.56
N ASP A 17 15.50 -10.69 5.56
CA ASP A 17 16.56 -9.68 5.64
C ASP A 17 16.02 -8.25 5.89
N ARG A 18 14.70 -8.11 6.07
CA ARG A 18 14.05 -6.82 6.24
C ARG A 18 14.49 -6.19 7.57
N PRO A 19 14.93 -4.92 7.58
CA PRO A 19 15.35 -4.26 8.81
C PRO A 19 14.16 -4.13 9.75
N ALA A 20 14.31 -4.67 10.96
CA ALA A 20 13.27 -4.54 11.99
C ALA A 20 13.11 -3.06 12.39
N PRO A 21 11.86 -2.56 12.51
CA PRO A 21 11.63 -1.21 13.02
C PRO A 21 12.29 -1.02 14.39
N PRO A 22 12.94 0.13 14.65
CA PRO A 22 13.55 0.40 15.94
C PRO A 22 12.47 0.46 17.03
N ARG A 23 12.80 -0.05 18.22
CA ARG A 23 11.88 -0.03 19.38
C ARG A 23 11.80 1.33 20.08
N ALA A 24 12.73 2.24 19.77
CA ALA A 24 12.82 3.57 20.34
C ALA A 24 13.49 4.50 19.33
N GLY A 25 13.15 5.79 19.39
CA GLY A 25 13.59 6.84 18.49
C GLY A 25 12.64 8.03 18.61
N THR A 26 12.84 9.06 17.79
CA THR A 26 11.80 10.07 17.58
C THR A 26 10.57 9.43 16.93
N GLU A 27 9.40 10.04 17.12
CA GLU A 27 8.16 9.53 16.53
C GLU A 27 8.27 9.41 15.00
N ALA A 28 8.88 10.40 14.34
CA ALA A 28 9.09 10.41 12.90
C ALA A 28 9.99 9.25 12.42
N GLU A 29 11.10 8.99 13.13
CA GLU A 29 12.00 7.87 12.81
C GLU A 29 11.28 6.53 12.94
N VAL A 30 10.53 6.34 14.03
CA VAL A 30 9.80 5.09 14.28
C VAL A 30 8.72 4.87 13.22
N LEU A 31 7.87 5.87 12.95
CA LEU A 31 6.79 5.75 11.96
C LEU A 31 7.33 5.48 10.55
N THR A 32 8.39 6.18 10.13
CA THR A 32 9.00 5.99 8.81
C THR A 32 9.61 4.60 8.68
N ALA A 33 10.32 4.13 9.70
CA ALA A 33 10.87 2.78 9.72
C ALA A 33 9.79 1.68 9.72
N TYR A 34 8.66 1.90 10.42
CA TYR A 34 7.52 1.00 10.36
C TYR A 34 6.91 0.94 8.96
N LEU A 35 6.78 2.08 8.27
CA LEU A 35 6.25 2.13 6.92
C LEU A 35 7.19 1.43 5.93
N ASP A 36 8.50 1.67 6.02
CA ASP A 36 9.49 0.97 5.20
C ASP A 36 9.47 -0.55 5.45
N TRP A 37 9.30 -0.98 6.70
CA TRP A 37 9.14 -2.40 7.00
C TRP A 37 7.89 -3.00 6.37
N ARG A 38 6.76 -2.27 6.31
CA ARG A 38 5.54 -2.74 5.62
C ARG A 38 5.75 -2.84 4.11
N ARG A 39 6.44 -1.88 3.49
CA ARG A 39 6.80 -1.92 2.06
C ARG A 39 7.68 -3.14 1.76
N ALA A 40 8.72 -3.36 2.55
CA ALA A 40 9.58 -4.53 2.40
C ALA A 40 8.82 -5.85 2.67
N THR A 41 7.82 -5.83 3.56
CA THR A 41 6.93 -6.99 3.77
C THR A 41 6.17 -7.36 2.49
N LEU A 42 5.64 -6.37 1.78
CA LEU A 42 4.91 -6.62 0.53
C LEU A 42 5.83 -7.26 -0.51
N GLU A 43 7.03 -6.70 -0.71
CA GLU A 43 8.01 -7.25 -1.65
C GLU A 43 8.39 -8.69 -1.30
N ALA A 44 8.71 -8.95 -0.03
CA ALA A 44 9.02 -10.30 0.44
C ALA A 44 7.87 -11.30 0.25
N LYS A 45 6.61 -10.84 0.30
CA LYS A 45 5.43 -11.70 0.03
C LYS A 45 5.21 -11.99 -1.46
N CYS A 46 5.80 -11.19 -2.33
CA CYS A 46 5.70 -11.33 -3.78
C CYS A 46 6.93 -11.99 -4.40
N GLU A 47 8.01 -12.12 -3.63
CA GLU A 47 9.28 -12.68 -4.10
C GLU A 47 9.14 -14.12 -4.61
N GLY A 48 9.75 -14.38 -5.77
CA GLY A 48 9.78 -15.72 -6.38
C GLY A 48 8.48 -16.18 -7.02
N LEU A 49 7.42 -15.36 -7.03
CA LEU A 49 6.15 -15.67 -7.68
C LEU A 49 6.16 -15.30 -9.17
N SER A 50 5.53 -16.13 -10.01
CA SER A 50 5.30 -15.80 -11.41
C SER A 50 4.21 -14.73 -11.57
N PRO A 51 4.14 -14.04 -12.72
CA PRO A 51 3.06 -13.08 -13.01
C PRO A 51 1.65 -13.65 -12.84
N GLU A 52 1.45 -14.92 -13.22
CA GLU A 52 0.18 -15.64 -13.07
C GLU A 52 -0.14 -15.90 -11.59
N GLN A 53 0.88 -16.25 -10.79
CA GLN A 53 0.70 -16.46 -9.35
C GLN A 53 0.40 -15.15 -8.61
N LEU A 54 1.03 -14.04 -9.02
CA LEU A 54 0.74 -12.71 -8.47
C LEU A 54 -0.70 -12.28 -8.75
N SER A 55 -1.21 -12.62 -9.93
CA SER A 55 -2.56 -12.25 -10.37
C SER A 55 -3.64 -13.24 -9.90
N ALA A 56 -3.25 -14.39 -9.35
CA ALA A 56 -4.19 -15.38 -8.86
C ALA A 56 -4.93 -14.88 -7.60
N ARG A 57 -6.26 -15.09 -7.59
CA ARG A 57 -7.11 -14.83 -6.41
C ARG A 57 -7.03 -16.03 -5.46
N ALA A 58 -6.55 -15.80 -4.25
CA ALA A 58 -6.29 -16.88 -3.28
C ALA A 58 -7.56 -17.56 -2.76
N VAL A 59 -8.68 -16.84 -2.74
CA VAL A 59 -9.99 -17.32 -2.27
C VAL A 59 -11.04 -16.98 -3.33
N PRO A 60 -11.85 -17.94 -3.83
CA PRO A 60 -12.77 -17.69 -4.94
C PRO A 60 -13.78 -16.56 -4.73
N ALA A 61 -14.20 -16.32 -3.50
CA ALA A 61 -15.16 -15.27 -3.15
C ALA A 61 -14.52 -13.87 -3.03
N SER A 62 -13.19 -13.76 -3.12
CA SER A 62 -12.47 -12.49 -2.98
C SER A 62 -11.80 -12.09 -4.28
N THR A 63 -11.86 -10.81 -4.62
CA THR A 63 -11.13 -10.21 -5.74
C THR A 63 -9.66 -9.96 -5.43
N LEU A 64 -9.26 -10.10 -4.16
CA LEU A 64 -7.91 -9.82 -3.66
C LEU A 64 -6.87 -10.73 -4.33
N SER A 65 -5.90 -10.09 -4.97
CA SER A 65 -4.67 -10.71 -5.50
C SER A 65 -3.46 -9.87 -5.06
N LEU A 66 -2.26 -10.45 -5.13
CA LEU A 66 -1.04 -9.70 -4.82
C LEU A 66 -0.78 -8.61 -5.86
N HIS A 67 -1.04 -8.90 -7.14
CA HIS A 67 -0.98 -7.92 -8.22
C HIS A 67 -1.90 -6.72 -7.94
N GLY A 68 -3.17 -6.97 -7.59
CA GLY A 68 -4.10 -5.90 -7.27
C GLY A 68 -3.70 -5.14 -6.01
N LEU A 69 -3.15 -5.82 -5.00
CA LEU A 69 -2.65 -5.17 -3.79
C LEU A 69 -1.50 -4.20 -4.08
N VAL A 70 -0.59 -4.53 -5.00
CA VAL A 70 0.49 -3.63 -5.43
C VAL A 70 -0.07 -2.38 -6.11
N ARG A 71 -1.08 -2.54 -6.98
CA ARG A 71 -1.79 -1.42 -7.63
C ARG A 71 -2.49 -0.52 -6.62
N HIS A 72 -3.24 -1.14 -5.72
CA HIS A 72 -3.92 -0.44 -4.63
C HIS A 72 -2.94 0.40 -3.81
N LEU A 73 -1.80 -0.20 -3.42
CA LEU A 73 -0.80 0.48 -2.61
C LEU A 73 -0.09 1.61 -3.36
N ALA A 74 0.04 1.54 -4.70
CA ALA A 74 0.49 2.70 -5.49
C ALA A 74 -0.49 3.87 -5.35
N GLY A 75 -1.80 3.60 -5.41
CA GLY A 75 -2.85 4.59 -5.17
C GLY A 75 -2.82 5.15 -3.75
N VAL A 76 -2.65 4.30 -2.74
CA VAL A 76 -2.57 4.70 -1.31
C VAL A 76 -1.38 5.63 -1.05
N GLU A 77 -0.20 5.31 -1.59
CA GLU A 77 1.00 6.17 -1.48
C GLU A 77 0.75 7.54 -2.13
N ARG A 78 0.21 7.57 -3.36
CA ARG A 78 -0.13 8.81 -4.07
C ARG A 78 -1.17 9.63 -3.30
N TRP A 79 -2.24 8.98 -2.84
CA TRP A 79 -3.34 9.62 -2.13
C TRP A 79 -2.85 10.34 -0.88
N TRP A 80 -2.16 9.65 0.02
CA TRP A 80 -1.80 10.25 1.30
C TRP A 80 -0.66 11.26 1.20
N PHE A 81 0.40 10.96 0.45
CA PHE A 81 1.58 11.81 0.43
C PHE A 81 1.45 12.94 -0.60
N ARG A 82 1.01 12.65 -1.81
CA ARG A 82 1.00 13.65 -2.90
C ARG A 82 -0.28 14.47 -2.89
N ILE A 83 -1.44 13.81 -2.86
CA ILE A 83 -2.73 14.50 -2.95
C ILE A 83 -3.09 15.15 -1.62
N GLN A 84 -3.16 14.38 -0.54
CA GLN A 84 -3.57 14.91 0.76
C GLN A 84 -2.49 15.78 1.37
N PHE A 85 -1.26 15.28 1.55
CA PHE A 85 -0.24 16.05 2.26
C PHE A 85 0.38 17.17 1.40
N ALA A 86 0.92 16.86 0.20
CA ALA A 86 1.55 17.85 -0.65
C ALA A 86 0.55 18.72 -1.45
N GLY A 87 -0.72 18.31 -1.54
CA GLY A 87 -1.75 19.08 -2.22
C GLY A 87 -1.62 19.08 -3.74
N GLU A 88 -1.00 18.05 -4.32
CA GLU A 88 -0.87 17.84 -5.77
C GLU A 88 -2.22 17.41 -6.37
N ASP A 89 -2.60 17.97 -7.52
CA ASP A 89 -3.80 17.59 -8.27
C ASP A 89 -3.43 16.52 -9.31
N LEU A 90 -3.70 15.27 -8.98
CA LEU A 90 -3.30 14.10 -9.77
C LEU A 90 -4.39 13.04 -9.78
N PRO A 91 -4.56 12.33 -10.91
CA PRO A 91 -5.41 11.16 -10.92
C PRO A 91 -4.79 10.05 -10.06
N LEU A 92 -5.63 9.20 -9.47
CA LEU A 92 -5.17 7.96 -8.85
C LEU A 92 -4.81 6.93 -9.94
N PRO A 93 -3.76 6.10 -9.73
CA PRO A 93 -3.51 4.97 -10.60
C PRO A 93 -4.58 3.90 -10.35
N TYR A 94 -5.06 3.24 -11.42
CA TYR A 94 -6.02 2.12 -11.35
C TYR A 94 -7.31 2.48 -10.59
N TYR A 95 -7.89 3.64 -10.89
CA TYR A 95 -9.13 4.12 -10.31
C TYR A 95 -9.90 4.96 -11.31
N THR A 96 -11.23 4.77 -11.37
CA THR A 96 -12.17 5.70 -12.01
C THR A 96 -13.43 5.82 -11.17
N ASP A 97 -14.22 6.88 -11.36
CA ASP A 97 -15.50 7.02 -10.64
C ASP A 97 -16.50 5.90 -11.02
N ASP A 98 -16.40 5.37 -12.24
CA ASP A 98 -17.24 4.27 -12.74
C ASP A 98 -16.78 2.89 -12.24
N ASP A 99 -15.50 2.76 -11.84
CA ASP A 99 -14.89 1.54 -11.32
C ASP A 99 -13.86 1.89 -10.22
N PRO A 100 -14.32 2.00 -8.96
CA PRO A 100 -13.47 2.39 -7.83
C PRO A 100 -12.56 1.26 -7.34
N ASP A 101 -12.83 0.01 -7.72
CA ASP A 101 -12.07 -1.19 -7.33
C ASP A 101 -11.27 -1.76 -8.54
N GLN A 102 -10.97 -0.90 -9.52
CA GLN A 102 -10.27 -1.26 -10.76
C GLN A 102 -8.90 -1.91 -10.51
N ASP A 103 -8.24 -1.56 -9.41
CA ASP A 103 -7.01 -2.19 -8.93
C ASP A 103 -7.15 -3.71 -8.70
N PHE A 104 -8.34 -4.21 -8.34
CA PHE A 104 -8.62 -5.62 -8.10
C PHE A 104 -9.49 -6.29 -9.18
N ASP A 105 -10.35 -5.53 -9.84
CA ASP A 105 -11.33 -6.06 -10.79
C ASP A 105 -10.74 -6.30 -12.20
N ASP A 106 -9.87 -5.41 -12.68
CA ASP A 106 -9.15 -5.56 -13.96
C ASP A 106 -7.65 -5.78 -13.74
N LEU A 107 -7.25 -7.03 -13.56
CA LEU A 107 -5.84 -7.42 -13.39
C LEU A 107 -5.10 -7.62 -14.73
N GLY A 108 -5.63 -7.13 -15.86
CA GLY A 108 -4.92 -7.15 -17.13
C GLY A 108 -3.63 -6.32 -17.09
N GLY A 109 -2.60 -6.72 -17.85
CA GLY A 109 -1.30 -6.02 -17.90
C GLY A 109 -0.19 -6.72 -17.12
N ASP A 110 1.00 -6.12 -17.11
CA ASP A 110 2.21 -6.72 -16.51
C ASP A 110 2.34 -6.34 -15.02
N PRO A 111 2.36 -7.31 -14.08
CA PRO A 111 2.65 -7.03 -12.67
C PRO A 111 3.94 -6.23 -12.44
N ALA A 112 4.96 -6.39 -13.29
CA ALA A 112 6.21 -5.64 -13.16
C ALA A 112 6.01 -4.12 -13.34
N GLU A 113 5.08 -3.70 -14.20
CA GLU A 113 4.72 -2.29 -14.36
C GLU A 113 3.99 -1.73 -13.13
N ALA A 114 3.13 -2.55 -12.50
CA ALA A 114 2.48 -2.19 -11.24
C ALA A 114 3.51 -2.00 -10.12
N PHE A 115 4.51 -2.89 -10.02
CA PHE A 115 5.62 -2.73 -9.07
C PHE A 115 6.43 -1.47 -9.35
N ALA A 116 6.77 -1.19 -10.61
CA ALA A 116 7.50 0.02 -10.97
C ALA A 116 6.72 1.29 -10.58
N THR A 117 5.42 1.30 -10.84
CA THR A 117 4.53 2.40 -10.45
C THR A 117 4.48 2.58 -8.94
N TRP A 118 4.28 1.49 -8.19
CA TRP A 118 4.25 1.54 -6.73
C TRP A 118 5.58 2.03 -6.15
N ARG A 119 6.73 1.52 -6.62
CA ARG A 119 8.05 1.97 -6.14
C ARG A 119 8.29 3.45 -6.43
N ALA A 120 7.85 3.97 -7.58
CA ALA A 120 7.96 5.38 -7.89
C ALA A 120 7.13 6.25 -6.91
N GLU A 121 5.93 5.80 -6.52
CA GLU A 121 5.13 6.50 -5.50
C GLU A 121 5.75 6.39 -4.10
N VAL A 122 6.38 5.25 -3.77
CA VAL A 122 7.17 5.09 -2.54
C VAL A 122 8.33 6.08 -2.51
N ASP A 123 9.11 6.19 -3.59
CA ASP A 123 10.23 7.15 -3.64
C ASP A 123 9.73 8.59 -3.48
N ARG A 124 8.62 8.92 -4.16
CA ARG A 124 8.00 10.23 -4.03
C ARG A 124 7.50 10.52 -2.62
N SER A 125 6.91 9.53 -1.94
CA SER A 125 6.50 9.67 -0.54
C SER A 125 7.68 9.98 0.39
N ARG A 126 8.85 9.34 0.15
CA ARG A 126 10.06 9.54 0.94
C ARG A 126 10.61 10.95 0.77
N GLU A 127 10.61 11.46 -0.46
CA GLU A 127 10.98 12.85 -0.74
C GLU A 127 10.09 13.84 0.01
N ILE A 128 8.77 13.60 0.01
CA ILE A 128 7.79 14.46 0.68
C ILE A 128 7.99 14.44 2.21
N VAL A 129 8.17 13.26 2.80
CA VAL A 129 8.44 13.12 4.24
C VAL A 129 9.75 13.81 4.62
N ALA A 130 10.81 13.62 3.83
CA ALA A 130 12.10 14.27 4.07
C ALA A 130 12.01 15.80 3.97
N ALA A 131 11.25 16.32 3.01
CA ALA A 131 11.05 17.75 2.84
C ALA A 131 10.17 18.37 3.95
N ALA A 132 9.23 17.62 4.52
CA ALA A 132 8.38 18.09 5.61
C ALA A 132 9.20 18.39 6.87
N GLY A 133 10.21 17.57 7.19
CA GLY A 133 11.14 17.78 8.30
C GLY A 133 10.55 17.69 9.72
N SER A 134 9.22 17.66 9.87
CA SER A 134 8.51 17.41 11.13
C SER A 134 7.10 16.83 10.87
N LEU A 135 6.49 16.29 11.93
CA LEU A 135 5.12 15.76 11.90
C LEU A 135 4.04 16.82 12.17
N ASP A 136 4.42 18.07 12.41
CA ASP A 136 3.45 19.17 12.65
C ASP A 136 2.81 19.69 11.35
N GLY A 137 3.32 19.27 10.20
CA GLY A 137 2.78 19.59 8.89
C GLY A 137 1.34 19.10 8.74
N ARG A 138 0.47 19.96 8.17
CA ARG A 138 -0.95 19.63 7.96
C ARG A 138 -1.20 19.34 6.49
N GLY A 139 -1.82 18.19 6.22
CA GLY A 139 -2.37 17.89 4.90
C GLY A 139 -3.65 18.66 4.60
N ARG A 140 -4.03 18.67 3.33
CA ARG A 140 -5.33 19.07 2.81
C ARG A 140 -6.25 17.86 2.84
N SER A 141 -7.53 18.10 3.14
CA SER A 141 -8.56 17.08 2.94
C SER A 141 -9.16 17.27 1.56
N HIS A 142 -8.76 16.46 0.57
CA HIS A 142 -9.64 16.16 -0.55
C HIS A 142 -10.61 15.06 -0.13
N ALA A 143 -11.90 15.37 -0.21
CA ALA A 143 -12.90 14.33 -0.28
C ALA A 143 -12.95 13.86 -1.74
N PRO A 144 -12.95 12.56 -2.04
CA PRO A 144 -13.37 12.11 -3.36
C PRO A 144 -14.76 12.70 -3.63
N ALA A 145 -15.01 13.14 -4.86
CA ALA A 145 -16.28 13.74 -5.24
C ALA A 145 -17.41 12.77 -4.87
N SER A 146 -18.12 13.06 -3.78
CA SER A 146 -19.28 12.25 -3.43
C SER A 146 -20.34 12.53 -4.49
N PRO A 147 -20.96 11.51 -5.11
CA PRO A 147 -22.14 11.75 -5.92
C PRO A 147 -23.16 12.44 -5.01
N SER A 148 -23.65 13.61 -5.41
CA SER A 148 -24.60 14.39 -4.64
C SER A 148 -25.81 13.52 -4.32
N ASN A 149 -26.00 13.19 -3.05
CA ASN A 149 -27.13 12.41 -2.55
C ASN A 149 -28.39 13.30 -2.52
N SER A 150 -28.87 13.73 -3.69
CA SER A 150 -30.11 14.52 -3.83
C SER A 150 -31.33 13.69 -4.22
N ASP A 151 -31.17 12.41 -4.62
CA ASP A 151 -32.25 11.60 -5.20
C ASP A 151 -32.56 10.29 -4.45
N ARG A 152 -32.40 10.25 -3.12
CA ARG A 152 -32.99 9.19 -2.30
C ARG A 152 -34.03 9.76 -1.35
N SER A 153 -35.23 9.99 -1.88
CA SER A 153 -36.45 10.07 -1.09
C SER A 153 -36.81 8.65 -0.61
N TRP A 154 -36.88 8.46 0.70
CA TRP A 154 -37.50 7.29 1.32
C TRP A 154 -39.00 7.24 1.03
#